data_AF-A0A7C2GLB8-F1
#
_entry.id   AF-A0A7C2GLB8-F1
#
_cell.length_a   1.000
_cell.length_b   1.000
_cell.length_c   1.000
_cell.angle_alpha   90.00
_cell.angle_beta   90.00
_cell.angle_gamma   90.00
#
_symmetry.space_group_name_H-M   'P 1'
#
loop_
_entity.id
_entity.type
_entity.pdbx_description
1 polymer ?
#
loop_
_entity_poly.entity_id
_entity_poly.type
_entity_poly.pdbx_seq_one_letter_code
_entity_poly.pdbx_strand_id
1 'polypeptide(L)'
;MPLTAHPTAPVFGPAGPEDYRLVGLWGFCFDTTVAAYQLVSGGVFDAYPNLQLVLAHLGARSRRWPGGQRRLGVYSELKPLIARPPTDY
;
A
#
# COMPACT_ATOMS: atom_id res chain seq x y z
N MET A 1 -1.81 12.90 15.38
CA MET A 1 -1.09 11.70 15.87
C MET A 1 -0.96 10.74 14.70
N PRO A 2 0.20 10.07 14.52
CA PRO A 2 0.39 9.12 13.43
C PRO A 2 -0.40 7.83 13.66
N LEU A 3 -0.94 7.26 12.59
CA LEU A 3 -1.58 5.94 12.57
C LEU A 3 -0.54 4.91 12.11
N THR A 4 -0.33 3.85 12.90
CA THR A 4 0.59 2.78 12.54
C THR A 4 -0.18 1.58 12.03
N ALA A 5 0.14 1.13 10.81
CA ALA A 5 -0.35 -0.11 10.25
C ALA A 5 0.72 -1.20 10.41
N HIS A 6 0.44 -2.18 11.27
CA HIS A 6 1.21 -3.41 11.40
C HIS A 6 0.45 -4.53 10.67
N PRO A 7 1.11 -5.30 9.80
CA PRO A 7 0.47 -6.43 9.12
C PRO A 7 0.07 -7.48 10.15
N THR A 8 -1.06 -8.13 9.88
CA THR A 8 -1.34 -9.43 10.50
C THR A 8 -0.76 -10.52 9.60
N ALA A 9 -0.74 -11.79 10.03
CA ALA A 9 -0.45 -12.91 9.13
C ALA A 9 -1.29 -12.76 7.85
N PRO A 10 -0.69 -12.43 6.68
CA PRO A 10 -1.46 -12.13 5.49
C PRO A 10 -2.10 -13.41 4.98
N VAL A 11 -3.35 -13.31 4.56
CA VAL A 11 -4.03 -14.45 3.95
C VAL A 11 -3.59 -14.54 2.49
N PHE A 12 -2.93 -15.63 2.15
CA PHE A 12 -2.60 -15.96 0.77
C PHE A 12 -3.57 -17.03 0.24
N GLY A 13 -3.71 -17.09 -1.08
CA GLY A 13 -4.48 -18.15 -1.73
C GLY A 13 -3.85 -19.53 -1.52
N PRO A 14 -4.46 -20.59 -2.06
CA PRO A 14 -4.00 -21.98 -1.85
C PRO A 14 -2.56 -22.27 -2.35
N ALA A 15 -2.01 -21.42 -3.22
CA ALA A 15 -0.62 -21.46 -3.66
C ALA A 15 0.26 -20.46 -2.87
N GLY A 16 -0.05 -20.25 -1.59
CA GLY A 16 0.53 -19.21 -0.75
C GLY A 16 2.03 -19.40 -0.46
N PRO A 17 2.72 -18.33 -0.04
CA PRO A 17 4.15 -18.32 0.26
C PRO A 17 4.44 -18.91 1.65
N GLU A 18 3.80 -20.02 2.00
CA GLU A 18 3.93 -20.71 3.29
C GLU A 18 5.36 -21.28 3.46
N ASP A 19 5.95 -21.74 2.35
CA ASP A 19 7.28 -22.32 2.31
C ASP A 19 8.39 -21.28 2.46
N TYR A 20 9.58 -21.75 2.87
CA TYR A 20 10.83 -20.96 2.95
C TYR A 20 10.72 -19.65 3.75
N ARG A 21 9.75 -19.56 4.68
CA ARG A 21 9.48 -18.35 5.48
C ARG A 21 9.16 -17.12 4.61
N LEU A 22 8.62 -17.31 3.41
CA LEU A 22 8.36 -16.20 2.48
C LEU A 22 7.33 -15.20 3.03
N VAL A 23 6.40 -15.62 3.91
CA VAL A 23 5.54 -14.69 4.66
C VAL A 23 6.34 -13.65 5.44
N GLY A 24 7.36 -14.08 6.18
CA GLY A 24 8.19 -13.18 6.98
C GLY A 24 9.17 -12.35 6.14
N LEU A 25 9.67 -12.93 5.04
CA LEU A 25 10.62 -12.24 4.14
C LEU A 25 9.93 -11.21 3.25
N TRP A 26 8.73 -11.51 2.74
CA TRP A 26 8.07 -10.72 1.70
C TRP A 26 6.59 -10.50 1.94
N GLY A 27 5.89 -11.44 2.57
CA GLY A 27 4.44 -11.36 2.75
C GLY A 27 3.98 -10.11 3.49
N PHE A 28 4.59 -9.81 4.63
CA PHE A 28 4.28 -8.60 5.42
C PHE A 28 4.54 -7.29 4.66
N CYS A 29 5.58 -7.26 3.83
CA CYS A 29 5.90 -6.12 2.98
C CYS A 29 4.81 -5.90 1.93
N PHE A 30 4.32 -6.97 1.29
CA PHE A 30 3.27 -6.86 0.28
C PHE A 30 1.92 -6.47 0.89
N ASP A 31 1.56 -7.04 2.04
CA ASP A 31 0.32 -6.75 2.74
C ASP A 31 0.18 -5.25 3.04
N THR A 32 1.17 -4.69 3.74
CA THR A 32 1.21 -3.25 4.07
C THR A 32 1.33 -2.35 2.85
N THR A 33 2.00 -2.82 1.78
CA THR A 33 2.05 -2.09 0.49
C THR A 33 0.67 -2.01 -0.15
N VAL A 34 -0.07 -3.13 -0.23
CA VAL A 34 -1.41 -3.18 -0.82
C VAL A 34 -2.37 -2.32 -0.01
N ALA A 35 -2.33 -2.40 1.33
CA ALA A 35 -3.14 -1.55 2.20
C ALA A 35 -2.89 -0.05 1.94
N ALA A 36 -1.63 0.37 1.80
CA ALA A 36 -1.30 1.75 1.46
C ALA A 36 -1.87 2.17 0.09
N TYR A 37 -1.76 1.30 -0.92
CA TYR A 37 -2.33 1.57 -2.24
C TYR A 37 -3.86 1.66 -2.22
N GLN A 38 -4.54 0.84 -1.42
CA GLN A 38 -6.00 0.91 -1.23
C GLN A 38 -6.42 2.25 -0.61
N LEU A 39 -5.68 2.73 0.40
CA LEU A 39 -5.96 4.02 1.04
C LEU A 39 -5.74 5.19 0.08
N VAL A 40 -4.66 5.15 -0.73
CA VAL A 40 -4.41 6.15 -1.77
C VAL A 40 -5.50 6.10 -2.83
N SER A 41 -5.74 4.94 -3.45
CA SER A 41 -6.74 4.80 -4.52
C SER A 41 -8.16 5.06 -4.05
N GLY A 42 -8.44 4.87 -2.76
CA GLY A 42 -9.72 5.17 -2.13
C GLY A 42 -9.90 6.63 -1.72
N GLY A 43 -8.92 7.51 -1.98
CA GLY A 43 -9.01 8.94 -1.68
C GLY A 43 -8.91 9.29 -0.19
N VAL A 44 -8.45 8.37 0.67
CA VAL A 44 -8.43 8.58 2.13
C VAL A 44 -7.55 9.77 2.52
N PHE A 45 -6.40 9.94 1.86
CA PHE A 45 -5.49 11.05 2.14
C PHE A 45 -5.96 12.39 1.58
N ASP A 46 -6.92 12.40 0.64
CA ASP A 46 -7.62 13.63 0.24
C ASP A 46 -8.72 13.99 1.24
N ALA A 47 -9.45 13.00 1.76
CA ALA A 47 -10.44 13.21 2.82
C ALA A 47 -9.79 13.63 4.15
N TYR A 48 -8.58 13.15 4.46
CA TYR A 48 -7.85 13.41 5.70
C TYR A 48 -6.41 13.89 5.42
N PRO A 49 -6.22 15.14 4.97
CA PRO A 49 -4.92 15.64 4.49
C PRO A 49 -3.82 15.72 5.56
N ASN A 50 -4.17 15.66 6.85
CA ASN A 50 -3.22 15.64 7.96
C ASN A 50 -2.93 14.22 8.49
N LEU A 51 -3.48 13.19 7.86
CA LEU A 51 -3.25 11.79 8.24
C LEU A 51 -1.79 11.42 7.95
N GLN A 52 -1.08 10.99 8.98
CA GLN A 52 0.25 10.42 8.85
C GLN A 52 0.16 8.91 9.05
N LEU A 53 0.54 8.14 8.02
CA LEU A 53 0.53 6.68 8.05
C LEU A 53 1.96 6.13 8.19
N VAL A 54 2.19 5.29 9.19
CA VAL A 54 3.44 4.56 9.40
C VAL A 54 3.22 3.10 9.04
N LEU A 55 3.96 2.61 8.04
CA LEU A 55 3.90 1.21 7.58
C LEU A 55 5.02 0.39 8.22
N ALA A 56 4.66 -0.61 9.02
CA ALA A 56 5.63 -1.56 9.54
C ALA A 56 6.09 -2.57 8.46
N HIS A 57 7.15 -3.34 8.74
CA HIS A 57 7.61 -4.46 7.88
C HIS A 57 7.91 -4.10 6.42
N LEU A 58 8.58 -2.96 6.20
CA LEU A 58 9.05 -2.52 4.88
C LEU A 58 7.92 -2.23 3.87
N GLY A 59 6.69 -1.99 4.32
CA GLY A 59 5.51 -1.65 3.50
C GLY A 59 5.64 -0.42 2.58
N ALA A 60 6.76 0.29 2.68
CA ALA A 60 7.13 1.42 1.85
C ALA A 60 8.04 1.07 0.66
N ARG A 61 8.11 -0.19 0.19
CA ARG A 61 8.69 -0.43 -1.14
C ARG A 61 7.96 0.40 -2.21
N SER A 62 6.67 0.73 -1.99
CA SER A 62 5.84 1.60 -2.83
C SER A 62 6.48 2.96 -3.15
N ARG A 63 7.00 3.70 -2.17
CA ARG A 63 7.63 5.02 -2.43
C ARG A 63 8.93 4.92 -3.22
N ARG A 64 9.70 3.85 -3.03
CA ARG A 64 10.94 3.60 -3.79
C ARG A 64 10.72 2.79 -5.08
N TRP A 65 9.48 2.45 -5.43
CA TRP A 65 9.13 1.72 -6.65
C TRP A 65 8.22 2.57 -7.55
N PRO A 66 8.81 3.37 -8.46
CA PRO A 66 8.06 4.30 -9.32
C PRO A 66 7.04 3.62 -10.23
N GLY A 67 7.21 2.32 -10.52
CA GLY A 67 6.36 1.58 -11.44
C GLY A 67 4.92 1.40 -10.96
N GLY A 68 4.70 1.22 -9.65
CA GLY A 68 3.36 1.07 -9.07
C GLY A 68 2.61 2.39 -9.04
N GLN A 69 3.32 3.47 -8.69
CA GLN A 69 2.77 4.83 -8.66
C GLN A 69 2.36 5.32 -10.04
N ARG A 70 3.20 5.10 -11.07
CA ARG A 70 2.87 5.48 -12.46
C ARG A 70 1.64 4.74 -13.00
N ARG A 71 1.42 3.49 -12.58
CA ARG A 71 0.28 2.69 -13.05
C ARG A 71 -1.06 3.18 -12.53
N LEU A 72 -1.12 3.81 -11.36
CA LEU A 72 -2.39 4.37 -10.85
C LEU A 72 -2.97 5.43 -11.79
N GLY A 73 -2.13 6.26 -12.42
CA GLY A 73 -2.58 7.27 -13.40
C GLY A 73 -3.00 6.70 -14.76
N VAL A 74 -2.70 5.42 -15.03
CA VAL A 74 -3.09 4.73 -16.28
C VAL A 74 -4.56 4.31 -16.23
N TYR A 75 -5.05 3.90 -15.05
CA TYR A 75 -6.41 3.40 -14.84
C TYR A 75 -7.40 4.57 -14.73
N SER A 76 -8.31 4.71 -15.70
CA SER A 76 -9.25 5.84 -15.77
C SER A 76 -10.29 5.83 -14.64
N GLU A 77 -10.63 4.66 -14.14
CA GLU A 77 -11.57 4.43 -13.04
C GLU A 77 -11.05 4.96 -11.70
N LEU A 78 -9.73 5.14 -11.55
CA LEU A 78 -9.12 5.67 -10.34
C LEU A 78 -9.02 7.19 -10.34
N LYS A 79 -9.04 7.83 -11.52
CA LYS A 79 -8.93 9.29 -11.68
C LYS A 79 -9.94 10.12 -10.88
N PRO A 80 -11.23 9.75 -10.74
CA PRO A 80 -12.16 10.53 -9.93
C PRO A 80 -11.93 10.38 -8.42
N LEU A 81 -11.12 9.41 -7.98
CA LEU A 81 -10.90 9.11 -6.56
C LEU A 81 -9.63 9.75 -5.98
N ILE A 82 -8.69 10.17 -6.83
CA ILE A 82 -7.41 10.77 -6.42
C ILE A 82 -7.22 12.13 -7.08
N ALA A 83 -7.04 13.18 -6.27
CA ALA A 83 -6.90 14.55 -6.78
C ALA A 83 -5.48 14.88 -7.23
N ARG A 84 -4.47 14.13 -6.75
CA ARG A 84 -3.05 14.38 -7.00
C ARG A 84 -2.28 13.08 -7.25
N PRO A 85 -1.06 13.16 -7.82
CA PRO A 85 -0.21 12.01 -7.99
C PRO A 85 0.02 11.26 -6.67
N PRO A 86 0.06 9.91 -6.68
CA PRO A 86 0.33 9.09 -5.49
C PRO A 86 1.63 9.42 -4.74
N THR A 87 2.57 10.12 -5.39
CA THR A 87 3.83 10.58 -4.81
C THR A 87 3.70 11.77 -3.87
N ASP A 88 2.55 12.45 -3.93
CA ASP A 88 2.30 13.75 -3.30
C ASP A 88 1.44 13.61 -2.02
N TYR A 89 1.22 12.36 -1.61
CA TYR A 89 0.66 11.95 -0.31
C TYR A 89 1.78 11.40 0.57
#